data_AF-A0A2A2K6F6-F1
#
_entry.id   AF-A0A2A2K6F6-F1
#
_cell.length_a   1.000
_cell.length_b   1.000
_cell.length_c   1.000
_cell.angle_alpha   90.00
_cell.angle_beta   90.00
_cell.angle_gamma   90.00
#
_symmetry.space_group_name_H-M   'P 1'
#
loop_
_entity.id
_entity.type
_entity.pdbx_description
1 polymer ?
#
loop_
_entity_poly.entity_id
_entity_poly.type
_entity_poly.pdbx_seq_one_letter_code
_entity_poly.pdbx_strand_id
1 'polypeptide(L)'
;MAKLNRKQIQEQAIAVLQDAPRGIRWSELLKAIVQASPETPPNSIHGGVHNLLKSDDRIEKIAKGTYRLAALGDAGDSAAIAQDEAVAQTPIKVETADHTLVTYVEADFYQSFADWLVEVAEEVNAAVALGGSVLKGKWGTPDVIGVLKPRTQDMLKFEPQIVSAEIKIDPNQPVVAFATSLFRTQPARTTWGA
;
A
#
# COMPACT_ATOMS: atom_id res chain seq x y z
N MET A 1 -20.61 15.36 32.68
CA MET A 1 -21.29 15.20 31.36
C MET A 1 -22.18 13.98 31.45
N ALA A 2 -23.44 14.05 31.01
CA ALA A 2 -24.37 12.94 31.17
C ALA A 2 -23.87 11.62 30.55
N LYS A 3 -24.21 10.51 31.19
CA LYS A 3 -23.97 9.14 30.68
C LYS A 3 -24.48 9.02 29.25
N LEU A 4 -23.61 8.57 28.35
CA LEU A 4 -23.96 8.43 26.94
C LEU A 4 -24.92 7.26 26.72
N ASN A 5 -25.89 7.47 25.84
CA ASN A 5 -26.69 6.39 25.28
C ASN A 5 -25.91 5.68 24.13
N ARG A 6 -26.45 4.57 23.63
CA ARG A 6 -25.80 3.79 22.56
C ARG A 6 -25.52 4.62 21.30
N LYS A 7 -26.46 5.45 20.85
CA LYS A 7 -26.28 6.27 19.63
C LYS A 7 -25.16 7.30 19.81
N GLN A 8 -25.10 7.94 20.97
CA GLN A 8 -24.05 8.91 21.30
C GLN A 8 -22.66 8.27 21.36
N ILE A 9 -22.55 7.04 21.89
CA ILE A 9 -21.30 6.26 21.84
C ILE A 9 -20.89 6.00 20.38
N GLN A 10 -21.85 5.68 19.52
CA GLN A 10 -21.58 5.39 18.11
C GLN A 10 -21.15 6.65 17.34
N GLU A 11 -21.82 7.78 17.56
CA GLU A 11 -21.44 9.07 16.98
C GLU A 11 -20.03 9.49 17.40
N GLN A 12 -19.68 9.31 18.68
CA GLN A 12 -18.35 9.64 19.16
C GLN A 12 -17.29 8.68 18.60
N ALA A 13 -17.60 7.40 18.44
CA ALA A 13 -16.70 6.46 17.78
C ALA A 13 -16.46 6.83 16.31
N ILE A 14 -17.49 7.30 15.59
CA ILE A 14 -17.35 7.81 14.22
C ILE A 14 -16.46 9.06 14.20
N ALA A 15 -16.65 10.00 15.12
CA ALA A 15 -15.80 11.19 15.21
C ALA A 15 -14.33 10.84 15.43
N VAL A 16 -14.02 9.89 16.32
CA VAL A 16 -12.65 9.40 16.52
C VAL A 16 -12.10 8.72 15.27
N LEU A 17 -12.93 8.01 14.50
CA LEU A 17 -12.52 7.40 13.23
C LEU A 17 -12.30 8.43 12.11
N GLN A 18 -13.01 9.57 12.14
CA GLN A 18 -12.79 10.69 11.21
C GLN A 18 -11.44 11.38 11.45
N ASP A 19 -11.03 11.51 12.71
CA ASP A 19 -9.72 12.08 13.08
C ASP A 19 -8.55 11.11 12.81
N ALA A 20 -8.84 9.82 12.53
CA ALA A 20 -7.84 8.78 12.30
C ALA A 20 -7.95 8.17 10.88
N PRO A 21 -7.58 8.91 9.81
CA PRO A 21 -7.67 8.45 8.41
C PRO A 21 -6.89 7.16 8.12
N ARG A 22 -5.75 6.96 8.80
CA ARG A 22 -4.89 5.77 8.67
C ARG A 22 -5.41 4.56 9.46
N GLY A 23 -6.50 4.73 10.19
CA GLY A 23 -7.10 3.74 11.07
C GLY A 23 -6.55 3.77 12.49
N ILE A 24 -7.37 3.27 13.41
CA ILE A 24 -7.11 3.29 14.86
C ILE A 24 -7.23 1.88 15.44
N ARG A 25 -6.35 1.56 16.39
CA ARG A 25 -6.42 0.30 17.15
C ARG A 25 -7.64 0.30 18.07
N TRP A 26 -8.26 -0.87 18.23
CA TRP A 26 -9.40 -1.10 19.13
C TRP A 26 -9.19 -0.55 20.53
N SER A 27 -8.01 -0.82 21.13
CA SER A 27 -7.66 -0.33 22.46
C SER A 27 -7.61 1.20 22.53
N GLU A 28 -7.02 1.83 21.52
CA GLU A 28 -6.89 3.30 21.46
C GLU A 28 -8.25 3.96 21.20
N LEU A 29 -9.08 3.38 20.34
CA LEU A 29 -10.45 3.85 20.08
C LEU A 29 -11.27 3.86 21.37
N LEU A 30 -11.25 2.76 22.12
CA LEU A 30 -11.95 2.68 23.40
C LEU A 30 -11.39 3.68 24.41
N LYS A 31 -10.06 3.79 24.50
CA LYS A 31 -9.38 4.71 25.41
C LYS A 31 -9.76 6.16 25.12
N ALA A 32 -9.80 6.57 23.85
CA ALA A 32 -10.22 7.90 23.44
C ALA A 32 -11.65 8.21 23.88
N ILE A 33 -12.59 7.26 23.71
CA ILE A 33 -14.00 7.44 24.12
C ILE A 33 -14.14 7.46 25.64
N VAL A 34 -13.44 6.59 26.37
CA VAL A 34 -13.44 6.57 27.85
C VAL A 34 -12.88 7.87 28.41
N GLN A 35 -11.79 8.40 27.83
CA GLN A 35 -11.21 9.68 28.22
C GLN A 35 -12.16 10.85 27.95
N ALA A 36 -12.86 10.83 26.81
CA ALA A 36 -13.83 11.85 26.46
C ALA A 36 -15.14 11.76 27.27
N SER A 37 -15.43 10.60 27.87
CA SER A 37 -16.68 10.36 28.61
C SER A 37 -16.50 9.40 29.79
N PRO A 38 -15.80 9.85 30.86
CA PRO A 38 -15.47 9.02 32.01
C PRO A 38 -16.70 8.58 32.83
N GLU A 39 -17.83 9.29 32.72
CA GLU A 39 -19.09 8.94 33.39
C GLU A 39 -19.82 7.74 32.75
N THR A 40 -19.42 7.35 31.53
CA THR A 40 -20.03 6.21 30.83
C THR A 40 -19.28 4.92 31.18
N PRO A 41 -19.97 3.85 31.62
CA PRO A 41 -19.32 2.59 31.97
C PRO A 41 -18.53 2.00 30.78
N PRO A 42 -17.28 1.53 30.99
CA PRO A 42 -16.46 0.97 29.92
C PRO A 42 -17.15 -0.16 29.15
N ASN A 43 -17.88 -1.05 29.84
CA ASN A 43 -18.60 -2.15 29.20
C ASN A 43 -19.70 -1.67 28.24
N SER A 44 -20.36 -0.54 28.55
CA SER A 44 -21.34 0.07 27.66
C SER A 44 -20.69 0.67 26.41
N ILE A 45 -19.52 1.30 26.57
CA ILE A 45 -18.71 1.80 25.45
C ILE A 45 -18.27 0.63 24.57
N HIS A 46 -17.66 -0.41 25.16
CA HIS A 46 -17.25 -1.61 24.45
C HIS A 46 -18.38 -2.22 23.62
N GLY A 47 -19.56 -2.42 24.23
CA GLY A 47 -20.73 -2.97 23.54
C GLY A 47 -21.24 -2.07 22.41
N GLY A 48 -21.29 -0.75 22.63
CA GLY A 48 -21.72 0.23 21.64
C GLY A 48 -20.81 0.30 20.42
N VAL A 49 -19.49 0.37 20.66
CA VAL A 49 -18.47 0.39 19.59
C VAL A 49 -18.43 -0.95 18.86
N HIS A 50 -18.44 -2.08 19.58
CA HIS A 50 -18.45 -3.40 18.95
C HIS A 50 -19.69 -3.61 18.06
N ASN A 51 -20.86 -3.12 18.49
CA ASN A 51 -22.07 -3.16 17.68
C ASN A 51 -21.92 -2.33 16.40
N LEU A 52 -21.41 -1.09 16.52
CA LEU A 52 -21.15 -0.22 15.38
C LEU A 52 -20.22 -0.87 14.34
N LEU A 53 -19.07 -1.38 14.78
CA LEU A 53 -18.08 -1.98 13.89
C LEU A 53 -18.60 -3.24 13.17
N LYS A 54 -19.65 -3.87 13.70
CA LYS A 54 -20.27 -5.05 13.08
C LYS A 54 -21.43 -4.70 12.16
N SER A 55 -22.13 -3.58 12.41
CA SER A 55 -23.36 -3.22 11.70
C SER A 55 -23.19 -2.14 10.64
N ASP A 56 -22.11 -1.36 10.70
CA ASP A 56 -21.91 -0.21 9.80
C ASP A 56 -20.92 -0.55 8.69
N ASP A 57 -21.45 -0.72 7.48
CA ASP A 57 -20.67 -1.08 6.28
C ASP A 57 -19.69 0.02 5.86
N ARG A 58 -19.80 1.24 6.41
CA ARG A 58 -18.86 2.34 6.14
C ARG A 58 -17.52 2.16 6.86
N ILE A 59 -17.44 1.24 7.82
CA ILE A 59 -16.25 1.00 8.63
C ILE A 59 -15.59 -0.29 8.17
N GLU A 60 -14.32 -0.20 7.77
CA GLU A 60 -13.55 -1.36 7.37
C GLU A 60 -12.49 -1.73 8.41
N LYS A 61 -12.24 -3.04 8.51
CA LYS A 61 -11.17 -3.61 9.33
C LYS A 61 -9.94 -3.83 8.48
N ILE A 62 -8.92 -2.98 8.65
CA ILE A 62 -7.70 -3.01 7.82
C ILE A 62 -6.66 -4.00 8.33
N ALA A 63 -6.61 -4.25 9.64
CA ALA A 63 -5.68 -5.19 10.25
C ALA A 63 -6.29 -5.79 11.53
N LYS A 64 -5.57 -6.70 12.20
CA LYS A 64 -6.02 -7.31 13.46
C LYS A 64 -6.28 -6.24 14.52
N GLY A 65 -7.56 -5.89 14.70
CA GLY A 65 -8.00 -4.90 15.67
C GLY A 65 -7.73 -3.45 15.27
N THR A 66 -7.57 -3.16 13.97
CA THR A 66 -7.44 -1.79 13.45
C THR A 66 -8.59 -1.50 12.50
N TYR A 67 -9.26 -0.35 12.69
CA TYR A 67 -10.47 0.03 11.95
C TYR A 67 -10.33 1.44 11.38
N ARG A 68 -10.90 1.70 10.20
CA ARG A 68 -10.98 3.03 9.58
C ARG A 68 -12.30 3.21 8.82
N LEU A 69 -12.66 4.46 8.48
CA LEU A 69 -13.77 4.76 7.58
C LEU A 69 -13.34 4.54 6.12
N ALA A 70 -14.11 3.77 5.36
CA ALA A 70 -13.77 3.41 3.98
C ALA A 70 -13.59 4.66 3.09
N ALA A 71 -14.52 5.61 3.15
CA ALA A 71 -14.47 6.84 2.37
C ALA A 71 -13.20 7.69 2.62
N LEU A 72 -12.67 7.66 3.85
CA LEU A 72 -11.48 8.40 4.22
C LEU A 72 -10.20 7.62 3.86
N GLY A 73 -10.27 6.29 3.89
CA GLY A 73 -9.22 5.41 3.38
C GLY A 73 -8.96 5.67 1.90
N ASP A 74 -10.01 5.63 1.07
CA ASP A 74 -9.88 5.83 -0.37
C ASP A 74 -9.34 7.23 -0.72
N ALA A 75 -9.76 8.26 0.02
CA ALA A 75 -9.27 9.62 -0.17
C ALA A 75 -7.80 9.79 0.26
N GLY A 76 -7.39 9.17 1.38
CA GLY A 76 -6.01 9.19 1.84
C GLY A 76 -5.07 8.40 0.93
N ASP A 77 -5.52 7.23 0.46
CA ASP A 77 -4.79 6.38 -0.48
C ASP A 77 -4.63 7.11 -1.83
N SER A 78 -5.68 7.80 -2.31
CA SER A 78 -5.61 8.63 -3.53
C SER A 78 -4.72 9.86 -3.40
N ALA A 79 -4.69 10.52 -2.24
CA ALA A 79 -3.84 11.67 -1.99
C ALA A 79 -2.35 11.30 -1.91
N ALA A 80 -2.04 10.13 -1.34
CA ALA A 80 -0.67 9.59 -1.33
C ALA A 80 -0.20 9.24 -2.75
N ILE A 81 -1.06 8.57 -3.53
CA ILE A 81 -0.83 8.28 -4.95
C ILE A 81 -0.54 9.55 -5.75
N ALA A 82 -1.36 10.60 -5.58
CA ALA A 82 -1.17 11.86 -6.31
C ALA A 82 0.11 12.60 -5.91
N GLN A 83 0.58 12.43 -4.67
CA GLN A 83 1.85 12.99 -4.22
C GLN A 83 3.03 12.26 -4.86
N ASP A 84 3.01 10.92 -4.89
CA ASP A 84 4.06 10.13 -5.53
C ASP A 84 4.12 10.38 -7.04
N GLU A 85 2.98 10.48 -7.73
CA GLU A 85 2.91 10.87 -9.15
C GLU A 85 3.49 12.27 -9.40
N ALA A 86 3.24 13.24 -8.51
CA ALA A 86 3.80 14.58 -8.63
C ALA A 86 5.32 14.61 -8.44
N VAL A 87 5.86 13.77 -7.54
CA VAL A 87 7.31 13.62 -7.36
C VAL A 87 7.94 12.99 -8.61
N ALA A 88 7.35 11.94 -9.16
CA ALA A 88 7.85 11.26 -10.36
C ALA A 88 7.89 12.19 -11.60
N GLN A 89 7.00 13.17 -11.67
CA GLN A 89 6.93 14.15 -12.77
C GLN A 89 7.83 15.38 -12.56
N THR A 90 8.56 15.47 -11.45
CA THR A 90 9.42 16.63 -11.18
C THR A 90 10.63 16.61 -12.12
N PRO A 91 10.79 17.61 -13.01
CA PRO A 91 11.84 17.59 -14.00
C PRO A 91 13.19 17.94 -13.37
N ILE A 92 14.20 17.14 -13.64
CA ILE A 92 15.60 17.50 -13.38
C ILE A 92 16.30 17.88 -14.67
N LYS A 93 17.22 18.84 -14.59
CA LYS A 93 18.06 19.25 -15.72
C LYS A 93 19.43 18.63 -15.55
N VAL A 94 19.84 17.84 -16.54
CA VAL A 94 21.16 17.22 -16.58
C VAL A 94 21.88 17.72 -17.81
N GLU A 95 23.14 18.14 -17.64
CA GLU A 95 24.01 18.48 -18.76
C GLU A 95 24.67 17.19 -19.25
N THR A 96 24.45 16.84 -20.52
CA THR A 96 25.07 15.66 -21.13
C THR A 96 26.55 15.89 -21.43
N ALA A 97 27.29 14.82 -21.73
CA ALA A 97 28.71 14.91 -22.13
C ALA A 97 28.94 15.81 -23.37
N ASP A 98 27.91 16.02 -24.18
CA ASP A 98 27.91 16.91 -25.35
C ASP A 98 27.45 18.35 -25.01
N HIS A 99 27.49 18.74 -23.73
CA HIS A 99 27.04 20.05 -23.23
C HIS A 99 25.59 20.42 -23.61
N THR A 100 24.75 19.41 -23.85
CA THR A 100 23.35 19.61 -24.16
C THR A 100 22.54 19.47 -22.87
N LEU A 101 21.71 20.48 -22.58
CA LEU A 101 20.82 20.44 -21.42
C LEU A 101 19.60 19.58 -21.76
N VAL A 102 19.52 18.40 -21.16
CA VAL A 102 18.38 17.49 -21.30
C VAL A 102 17.59 17.50 -20.00
N THR A 103 16.27 17.49 -20.14
CA THR A 103 15.36 17.40 -19.00
C THR A 103 14.88 15.97 -18.89
N TYR A 104 15.04 15.36 -17.71
CA TYR A 104 14.56 14.02 -17.41
C TYR A 104 13.51 14.05 -16.31
N VAL A 105 12.57 13.13 -16.39
CA VAL A 105 11.67 12.76 -15.29
C VAL A 105 11.95 11.33 -14.84
N GLU A 106 11.49 10.96 -13.64
CA GLU A 106 11.76 9.64 -13.08
C GLU A 106 11.24 8.51 -13.99
N ALA A 107 10.06 8.72 -14.59
CA ALA A 107 9.42 7.77 -15.48
C ALA A 107 10.25 7.41 -16.73
N ASP A 108 11.15 8.30 -17.17
CA ASP A 108 12.02 8.04 -18.33
C ASP A 108 13.00 6.88 -18.06
N PHE A 109 13.28 6.57 -16.79
CA PHE A 109 14.24 5.54 -16.40
C PHE A 109 13.61 4.15 -16.26
N TYR A 110 12.29 4.04 -16.12
CA TYR A 110 11.63 2.77 -15.77
C TYR A 110 11.90 1.67 -16.79
N GLN A 111 11.76 1.98 -18.08
CA GLN A 111 11.98 0.99 -19.14
C GLN A 111 13.46 0.58 -19.21
N SER A 112 14.37 1.54 -19.18
CA SER A 112 15.81 1.26 -19.22
C SER A 112 16.27 0.40 -18.04
N PHE A 113 15.65 0.58 -16.86
CA PHE A 113 15.94 -0.23 -15.68
C PHE A 113 15.37 -1.65 -15.79
N ALA A 114 14.16 -1.80 -16.35
CA ALA A 114 13.58 -3.11 -16.63
C ALA A 114 14.45 -3.93 -17.60
N ASP A 115 14.95 -3.28 -18.66
CA ASP A 115 15.84 -3.91 -19.63
C ASP A 115 17.18 -4.28 -18.98
N TRP A 116 17.75 -3.38 -18.17
CA TRP A 116 18.98 -3.63 -17.42
C TRP A 116 18.87 -4.82 -16.46
N LEU A 117 17.74 -4.96 -15.76
CA LEU A 117 17.48 -6.09 -14.84
C LEU A 117 17.52 -7.45 -15.56
N VAL A 118 17.08 -7.50 -16.82
CA VAL A 118 17.02 -8.72 -17.63
C VAL A 118 18.35 -8.99 -18.34
N GLU A 119 18.93 -7.95 -18.95
CA GLU A 119 20.04 -8.10 -19.89
C GLU A 119 21.43 -7.96 -19.25
N VAL A 120 21.54 -7.16 -18.18
CA VAL A 120 22.84 -6.81 -17.58
C VAL A 120 22.99 -7.43 -16.20
N ALA A 121 22.00 -7.25 -15.33
CA ALA A 121 22.03 -7.81 -13.99
C ALA A 121 21.73 -9.31 -13.98
N GLU A 122 20.96 -9.78 -14.99
CA GLU A 122 20.47 -11.17 -15.12
C GLU A 122 19.74 -11.70 -13.86
N GLU A 123 19.24 -10.81 -13.01
CA GLU A 123 18.54 -11.17 -11.76
C GLU A 123 17.14 -11.72 -12.02
N VAL A 124 16.55 -11.34 -13.16
CA VAL A 124 15.21 -11.75 -13.60
C VAL A 124 15.24 -12.13 -15.08
N ASN A 125 14.27 -12.93 -15.52
CA ASN A 125 14.16 -13.31 -16.93
C ASN A 125 13.01 -12.66 -17.68
N ALA A 126 12.20 -11.89 -16.97
CA ALA A 126 11.20 -11.00 -17.51
C ALA A 126 11.05 -9.83 -16.54
N ALA A 127 11.01 -8.62 -17.05
CA ALA A 127 10.70 -7.41 -16.29
C ALA A 127 9.72 -6.54 -17.06
N VAL A 128 8.94 -5.73 -16.34
CA VAL A 128 8.02 -4.75 -16.92
C VAL A 128 8.04 -3.48 -16.08
N ALA A 129 8.10 -2.34 -16.76
CA ALA A 129 7.82 -1.04 -16.18
C ALA A 129 6.31 -0.92 -15.99
N LEU A 130 5.85 -0.85 -14.74
CA LEU A 130 4.44 -0.62 -14.42
C LEU A 130 4.13 0.87 -14.41
N GLY A 131 5.05 1.68 -13.87
CA GLY A 131 4.84 3.10 -13.62
C GLY A 131 3.99 3.35 -12.37
N GLY A 132 4.26 4.49 -11.72
CA GLY A 132 3.55 4.92 -10.51
C GLY A 132 2.03 4.83 -10.66
N SER A 133 1.39 4.13 -9.73
CA SER A 133 -0.07 4.06 -9.55
C SER A 133 -0.93 3.27 -10.56
N VAL A 134 -0.42 2.23 -11.23
CA VAL A 134 -1.29 1.36 -12.06
C VAL A 134 -2.18 0.44 -11.21
N LEU A 135 -1.69 -0.09 -10.08
CA LEU A 135 -2.46 -0.95 -9.18
C LEU A 135 -3.17 -0.09 -8.15
N LYS A 136 -4.37 0.39 -8.49
CA LYS A 136 -5.25 1.09 -7.55
C LYS A 136 -5.59 0.17 -6.37
N GLY A 137 -5.01 0.39 -5.19
CA GLY A 137 -5.30 -0.38 -3.98
C GLY A 137 -4.29 -0.23 -2.84
N LYS A 138 -4.46 -1.04 -1.78
CA LYS A 138 -3.65 -1.03 -0.53
C LYS A 138 -2.21 -1.54 -0.71
N TRP A 139 -1.82 -1.90 -1.92
CA TRP A 139 -0.48 -2.36 -2.28
C TRP A 139 0.13 -1.25 -3.13
N GLY A 140 1.22 -0.64 -2.68
CA GLY A 140 1.97 0.31 -3.50
C GLY A 140 2.36 -0.37 -4.81
N THR A 141 2.14 0.31 -5.94
CA THR A 141 2.55 -0.20 -7.25
C THR A 141 4.04 0.09 -7.39
N PRO A 142 4.93 -0.93 -7.44
CA PRO A 142 6.34 -0.66 -7.69
C PRO A 142 6.52 -0.13 -9.11
N ASP A 143 7.50 0.73 -9.32
CA ASP A 143 7.79 1.31 -10.64
C ASP A 143 8.13 0.23 -11.67
N VAL A 144 8.94 -0.75 -11.26
CA VAL A 144 9.37 -1.87 -12.08
C VAL A 144 9.20 -3.18 -11.31
N ILE A 145 8.63 -4.19 -11.97
CA ILE A 145 8.52 -5.54 -11.44
C ILE A 145 9.25 -6.52 -12.35
N GLY A 146 10.04 -7.40 -11.74
CA GLY A 146 10.77 -8.47 -12.40
C GLY A 146 10.38 -9.84 -11.84
N VAL A 147 10.48 -10.87 -12.69
CA VAL A 147 10.22 -12.26 -12.31
C VAL A 147 11.37 -13.13 -12.77
N LEU A 148 11.91 -13.90 -11.82
CA LEU A 148 12.81 -15.00 -12.09
C LEU A 148 12.03 -16.30 -11.97
N LYS A 149 11.67 -16.89 -13.11
CA LYS A 149 10.99 -18.20 -13.20
C LYS A 149 11.93 -19.27 -13.78
N PRO A 150 11.91 -20.51 -13.29
CA PRO A 150 12.68 -21.57 -13.92
C PRO A 150 12.22 -21.77 -15.37
N ARG A 151 13.16 -21.81 -16.31
CA ARG A 151 12.91 -22.13 -17.72
C ARG A 151 12.71 -23.63 -17.86
N THR A 152 12.00 -24.07 -18.90
CA THR A 152 11.75 -25.51 -19.15
C THR A 152 13.05 -26.32 -19.25
N GLN A 153 14.10 -25.68 -19.76
CA GLN A 153 15.44 -26.23 -19.96
C GLN A 153 16.33 -26.22 -18.70
N ASP A 154 15.92 -25.57 -17.61
CA ASP A 154 16.72 -25.54 -16.37
C ASP A 154 16.73 -26.92 -15.69
N MET A 155 17.91 -27.40 -15.33
CA MET A 155 18.10 -28.69 -14.66
C MET A 155 17.54 -28.70 -13.23
N LEU A 156 17.56 -27.54 -12.56
CA LEU A 156 16.98 -27.35 -11.23
C LEU A 156 15.77 -26.43 -11.33
N LYS A 157 14.59 -26.93 -10.94
CA LYS A 157 13.39 -26.10 -10.80
C LYS A 157 13.39 -25.46 -9.41
N PHE A 158 13.19 -24.15 -9.37
CA PHE A 158 13.05 -23.38 -8.13
C PHE A 158 11.71 -22.64 -8.13
N GLU A 159 11.26 -22.21 -6.96
CA GLU A 159 10.04 -21.42 -6.86
C GLU A 159 10.25 -20.04 -7.51
N PRO A 160 9.32 -19.57 -8.35
CA PRO A 160 9.45 -18.25 -8.98
C PRO A 160 9.70 -17.15 -7.95
N GLN A 161 10.66 -16.29 -8.23
CA GLN A 161 11.02 -15.15 -7.39
C GLN A 161 10.55 -13.85 -8.04
N ILE A 162 10.08 -12.92 -7.22
CA ILE A 162 9.64 -11.59 -7.66
C ILE A 162 10.63 -10.56 -7.14
N VAL A 163 11.05 -9.67 -8.03
CA VAL A 163 11.84 -8.48 -7.72
C VAL A 163 10.93 -7.27 -7.93
N SER A 164 10.83 -6.40 -6.91
CA SER A 164 10.12 -5.13 -7.00
C SER A 164 11.12 -4.00 -6.78
N ALA A 165 11.17 -3.06 -7.71
CA ALA A 165 12.06 -1.92 -7.63
C ALA A 165 11.27 -0.61 -7.67
N GLU A 166 11.72 0.31 -6.81
CA GLU A 166 11.29 1.69 -6.78
C GLU A 166 12.48 2.54 -7.24
N ILE A 167 12.25 3.41 -8.21
CA ILE A 167 13.29 4.25 -8.80
C ILE A 167 13.16 5.64 -8.20
N LYS A 168 14.30 6.28 -7.93
CA LYS A 168 14.36 7.67 -7.49
C LYS A 168 15.45 8.38 -8.28
N ILE A 169 15.11 9.54 -8.79
CA ILE A 169 16.00 10.33 -9.65
C ILE A 169 16.96 11.23 -8.85
N ASP A 170 16.61 11.56 -7.60
CA ASP A 170 17.44 12.35 -6.69
C ASP A 170 18.47 11.45 -6.00
N PRO A 171 19.78 11.65 -6.23
CA PRO A 171 20.83 10.81 -5.64
C PRO A 171 20.96 10.97 -4.12
N ASN A 172 20.34 12.00 -3.52
CA ASN A 172 20.31 12.19 -2.07
C ASN A 172 19.16 11.41 -1.41
N GLN A 173 18.26 10.82 -2.19
CA GLN A 173 17.20 9.96 -1.69
C GLN A 173 17.67 8.50 -1.74
N PRO A 174 17.51 7.73 -0.65
CA PRO A 174 17.99 6.36 -0.62
C PRO A 174 17.21 5.51 -1.64
N VAL A 175 17.94 4.83 -2.51
CA VAL A 175 17.39 3.76 -3.36
C VAL A 175 17.02 2.60 -2.44
N VAL A 176 15.73 2.31 -2.30
CA VAL A 176 15.24 1.18 -1.48
C VAL A 176 14.83 0.04 -2.40
N ALA A 177 15.74 -0.92 -2.61
CA ALA A 177 15.35 -2.23 -3.13
C ALA A 177 14.70 -3.03 -1.99
N PHE A 178 13.39 -3.24 -2.04
CA PHE A 178 12.70 -4.11 -1.08
C PHE A 178 12.91 -5.59 -1.44
N ALA A 179 13.08 -6.40 -0.39
CA ALA A 179 13.51 -7.79 -0.40
C ALA A 179 12.71 -8.74 -1.31
N THR A 180 13.40 -9.80 -1.75
CA THR A 180 12.86 -11.01 -2.36
C THR A 180 11.71 -11.58 -1.51
N SER A 181 10.51 -11.69 -2.08
CA SER A 181 9.39 -12.41 -1.46
C SER A 181 9.13 -13.73 -2.17
N LEU A 182 9.03 -14.81 -1.39
CA LEU A 182 8.70 -16.15 -1.87
C LEU A 182 7.17 -16.25 -2.00
N PHE A 183 6.64 -16.06 -3.21
CA PHE A 183 5.20 -16.20 -3.44
C PHE A 183 4.88 -17.67 -3.76
N ARG A 184 4.35 -18.40 -2.77
CA ARG A 184 3.85 -19.77 -3.00
C ARG A 184 2.56 -19.68 -3.80
N THR A 185 2.64 -19.90 -5.12
CA THR A 185 1.44 -20.11 -5.94
C THR A 185 0.66 -21.29 -5.38
N GLN A 186 -0.49 -21.05 -4.75
CA GLN A 186 -1.44 -22.13 -4.53
C GLN A 186 -1.87 -22.63 -5.91
N PRO A 187 -1.76 -23.94 -6.20
CA PRO A 187 -2.22 -24.46 -7.48
C PRO A 187 -3.72 -24.20 -7.58
N ALA A 188 -4.12 -23.41 -8.57
CA ALA A 188 -5.51 -23.32 -9.00
C ALA A 188 -5.97 -24.76 -9.30
N ARG A 189 -6.93 -25.27 -8.52
CA ARG A 189 -7.61 -26.52 -8.84
C ARG A 189 -8.40 -26.29 -10.13
N THR A 190 -7.82 -26.67 -11.26
CA THR A 190 -8.58 -26.86 -12.50
C THR A 190 -9.42 -28.12 -12.32
N THR A 191 -10.65 -27.97 -11.81
CA THR A 191 -11.66 -29.02 -11.91
C THR A 191 -12.18 -29.03 -13.34
N TRP A 192 -11.73 -30.00 -14.13
CA TRP A 192 -12.42 -30.39 -15.35
C TRP A 192 -13.61 -31.26 -14.95
N GLY A 193 -14.82 -30.73 -15.11
CA GLY A 193 -16.05 -31.53 -15.06
C GLY A 193 -16.32 -32.13 -16.44
N ALA A 194 -16.48 -33.45 -16.48
CA ALA A 194 -17.22 -34.16 -17.51
C ALA A 194 -18.51 -34.69 -16.87
#